data_AF-A0A3C1KYZ6-F1
#
_entry.id   AF-A0A3C1KYZ6-F1
#
_cell.length_a   1.000
_cell.length_b   1.000
_cell.length_c   1.000
_cell.angle_alpha   90.00
_cell.angle_beta   90.00
_cell.angle_gamma   90.00
#
_symmetry.space_group_name_H-M   'P 1'
#
loop_
_entity.id
_entity.type
_entity.pdbx_description
1 polymer ?
#
loop_
_entity_poly.entity_id
_entity_poly.type
_entity_poly.pdbx_seq_one_letter_code
_entity_poly.pdbx_strand_id
1 'polypeptide(L)'
;MTRLGVWDHGYVVLITASLMAMNGCHRAEGNGGSLPFALDVGYGASLDSTGVDTAVQVDASSDASALPTRATQTVVPAGRYASLQRLSTLMTLPPTGSAVETVNTSISLHEVTHVSDKVHVVSTTCGMWQPEITGVQTVFSQSFVDAIPSWSSTIHVGTSDGGDVLFELVTQTIIFGAELADPENSPLPTEADAPQVRDPDGDGNPGVTVKLVGIINGQMYVVQRRSSGMAGSVNPTSGRAEGQLLGEVQQQLIGASEPELMQLDLAPVKHPDPNRSTFIWLPIDATETCQSLMNQGEGRFEAQGSEPAP
;
A
#
# COMPACT_ATOMS: atom_id res chain seq x y z
N MET A 1 9.45 -53.44 -54.27
CA MET A 1 8.52 -52.47 -53.67
C MET A 1 9.06 -52.11 -52.28
N THR A 2 9.11 -50.79 -51.99
CA THR A 2 9.34 -50.15 -50.67
C THR A 2 10.79 -50.20 -50.13
N ARG A 3 11.68 -49.28 -50.53
CA ARG A 3 12.01 -47.91 -50.01
C ARG A 3 12.87 -47.88 -48.72
N LEU A 4 14.10 -47.40 -48.90
CA LEU A 4 15.10 -46.91 -47.94
C LEU A 4 14.73 -45.52 -47.37
N GLY A 5 15.31 -45.20 -46.20
CA GLY A 5 15.46 -43.85 -45.61
C GLY A 5 15.50 -43.97 -44.09
N VAL A 6 16.66 -44.05 -43.42
CA VAL A 6 17.61 -42.95 -43.11
C VAL A 6 16.89 -41.66 -42.76
N TRP A 7 16.86 -41.35 -41.47
CA TRP A 7 16.56 -40.02 -40.96
C TRP A 7 17.81 -39.49 -40.27
N ASP A 8 18.35 -38.45 -40.89
CA ASP A 8 19.42 -37.59 -40.45
C ASP A 8 18.80 -36.30 -39.90
N HIS A 9 19.58 -35.59 -39.07
CA HIS A 9 19.42 -34.22 -38.56
C HIS A 9 18.87 -34.06 -37.15
N GLY A 10 19.82 -34.10 -36.21
CA GLY A 10 19.76 -33.28 -35.01
C GLY A 10 19.84 -31.80 -35.37
N TYR A 11 18.94 -31.00 -34.77
CA TYR A 11 19.09 -29.56 -34.70
C TYR A 11 19.54 -29.22 -33.28
N VAL A 12 20.83 -28.91 -33.15
CA VAL A 12 21.38 -28.12 -32.05
C VAL A 12 21.09 -26.67 -32.40
N VAL A 13 20.15 -26.04 -31.69
CA VAL A 13 19.95 -24.59 -31.79
C VAL A 13 20.88 -23.93 -30.78
N LEU A 14 22.08 -23.60 -31.25
CA LEU A 14 22.98 -22.63 -30.64
C LEU A 14 22.44 -21.23 -30.96
N ILE A 15 21.82 -20.56 -30.00
CA ILE A 15 21.58 -19.12 -30.11
C ILE A 15 22.83 -18.41 -29.62
N THR A 16 23.62 -17.92 -30.57
CA THR A 16 24.72 -16.98 -30.36
C THR A 16 24.16 -15.66 -29.83
N ALA A 17 24.56 -15.28 -28.62
CA ALA A 17 24.37 -13.93 -28.11
C ALA A 17 25.29 -12.96 -28.87
N SER A 18 24.69 -12.14 -29.74
CA SER A 18 25.38 -11.01 -30.33
C SER A 18 25.40 -9.85 -29.33
N LEU A 19 26.61 -9.55 -28.84
CA LEU A 19 26.97 -8.28 -28.25
C LEU A 19 26.78 -7.17 -29.30
N MET A 20 25.91 -6.20 -29.01
CA MET A 20 26.05 -4.83 -29.53
C MET A 20 25.71 -3.85 -28.42
N ALA A 21 26.76 -3.27 -27.85
CA ALA A 21 26.69 -1.97 -27.23
C ALA A 21 26.51 -0.92 -28.32
N MET A 22 25.61 0.06 -28.14
CA MET A 22 25.85 1.46 -28.52
C MET A 22 24.94 2.43 -27.75
N ASN A 23 25.63 3.46 -27.25
CA ASN A 23 25.18 4.69 -26.63
C ASN A 23 23.96 5.37 -27.26
N GLY A 24 23.16 6.01 -26.40
CA GLY A 24 22.14 6.97 -26.79
C GLY A 24 21.64 7.79 -25.61
N CYS A 25 22.47 8.73 -25.12
CA CYS A 25 21.99 9.85 -24.31
C CYS A 25 20.95 10.64 -25.13
N HIS A 26 19.69 10.67 -24.68
CA HIS A 26 18.81 11.78 -24.98
C HIS A 26 18.06 12.22 -23.72
N ARG A 27 18.49 13.39 -23.26
CA ARG A 27 17.85 14.28 -22.30
C ARG A 27 16.51 14.73 -22.89
N ALA A 28 15.42 14.47 -22.19
CA ALA A 28 14.12 15.10 -22.43
C ALA A 28 13.75 15.89 -21.17
N GLU A 29 13.72 17.20 -21.32
CA GLU A 29 13.22 18.18 -20.35
C GLU A 29 11.71 18.33 -20.50
N GLY A 30 11.01 18.56 -19.38
CA GLY A 30 9.59 18.92 -19.31
C GLY A 30 8.72 17.79 -18.75
N ASN A 31 7.83 17.98 -17.78
CA ASN A 31 7.28 19.18 -17.18
C ASN A 31 6.80 18.77 -15.78
N GLY A 32 7.34 19.39 -14.73
CA GLY A 32 6.97 19.12 -13.34
C GLY A 32 5.58 19.66 -13.05
N GLY A 33 4.60 18.76 -12.97
CA GLY A 33 3.29 19.05 -12.38
C GLY A 33 3.41 19.02 -10.86
N SER A 34 3.74 20.15 -10.27
CA SER A 34 3.72 20.36 -8.82
C SER A 34 2.28 20.21 -8.30
N LEU A 35 2.05 19.25 -7.40
CA LEU A 35 0.82 19.21 -6.59
C LEU A 35 0.81 20.42 -5.63
N PRO A 36 -0.35 21.05 -5.37
CA PRO A 36 -0.42 22.22 -4.50
C PRO A 36 -0.54 21.77 -3.05
N PHE A 37 0.57 21.35 -2.44
CA PHE A 37 0.65 21.22 -0.98
C PHE A 37 1.85 22.02 -0.48
N ALA A 38 1.68 23.34 -0.45
CA ALA A 38 2.52 24.23 0.33
C ALA A 38 1.66 24.76 1.49
N LEU A 39 1.77 24.13 2.66
CA LEU A 39 1.33 24.71 3.92
C LEU A 39 2.34 25.80 4.30
N ASP A 40 2.04 27.04 3.93
CA ASP A 40 2.78 28.22 4.38
C ASP A 40 2.34 28.57 5.80
N VAL A 41 3.06 28.09 6.81
CA VAL A 41 2.84 28.47 8.22
C VAL A 41 3.81 29.59 8.56
N GLY A 42 3.45 30.81 8.16
CA GLY A 42 4.15 32.03 8.54
C GLY A 42 3.92 32.35 10.02
N TYR A 43 4.88 32.02 10.89
CA TYR A 43 4.97 32.53 12.25
C TYR A 43 5.75 33.86 12.24
N GLY A 44 5.02 34.98 12.15
CA GLY A 44 5.57 36.33 12.26
C GLY A 44 5.11 36.98 13.56
N ALA A 45 5.90 36.82 14.63
CA ALA A 45 5.75 37.63 15.84
C ALA A 45 6.37 39.01 15.60
N SER A 46 5.56 40.06 15.77
CA SER A 46 6.00 41.46 15.78
C SER A 46 5.36 42.16 16.97
N LEU A 47 6.14 42.37 18.02
CA LEU A 47 5.88 43.33 19.09
C LEU A 47 6.28 44.72 18.58
N ASP A 48 5.37 45.70 18.60
CA ASP A 48 5.67 47.01 19.20
C ASP A 48 4.40 47.84 19.51
N SER A 49 4.58 48.64 20.55
CA SER A 49 3.77 49.66 21.23
C SER A 49 2.96 50.62 20.34
N THR A 50 1.84 51.17 20.81
CA THR A 50 1.78 52.40 21.64
C THR A 50 0.35 52.66 22.11
N GLY A 51 0.18 53.14 23.34
CA GLY A 51 -1.12 53.35 23.98
C GLY A 51 -1.81 54.66 23.63
N VAL A 52 -3.10 54.72 23.95
CA VAL A 52 -3.84 55.92 24.39
C VAL A 52 -4.99 55.47 25.30
N ASP A 53 -5.05 56.08 26.48
CA ASP A 53 -6.15 56.03 27.44
C ASP A 53 -7.48 56.50 26.84
N THR A 54 -8.55 55.73 27.05
CA THR A 54 -9.88 56.31 27.32
C THR A 54 -10.76 55.29 28.02
N ALA A 55 -10.92 55.49 29.34
CA ALA A 55 -11.89 54.77 30.15
C ALA A 55 -13.31 55.24 29.76
N VAL A 56 -14.07 54.34 29.14
CA VAL A 56 -15.53 54.43 29.06
C VAL A 56 -16.07 53.23 29.83
N GLN A 57 -16.63 53.50 31.01
CA GLN A 57 -17.45 52.52 31.73
C GLN A 57 -18.76 52.34 30.96
N VAL A 58 -18.98 51.14 30.46
CA VAL A 58 -20.26 50.71 29.89
C VAL A 58 -20.85 49.70 30.86
N ASP A 59 -22.08 49.97 31.30
CA ASP A 59 -22.84 49.15 32.24
C ASP A 59 -22.87 47.67 31.84
N ALA A 60 -22.48 46.82 32.79
CA ALA A 60 -22.58 45.37 32.67
C ALA A 60 -24.03 44.93 32.89
N SER A 61 -24.84 44.92 31.82
CA SER A 61 -26.03 44.07 31.77
C SER A 61 -25.58 42.64 31.45
N SER A 62 -25.66 41.78 32.45
CA SER A 62 -25.45 40.34 32.36
C SER A 62 -26.51 39.68 31.48
N ASP A 63 -26.20 39.51 30.20
CA ASP A 63 -26.85 38.51 29.35
C ASP A 63 -25.89 38.08 28.23
N ALA A 64 -24.74 37.54 28.64
CA ALA A 64 -23.89 36.78 27.75
C ALA A 64 -24.53 35.39 27.57
N SER A 65 -25.46 35.31 26.62
CA SER A 65 -25.77 34.06 25.95
C SER A 65 -24.46 33.53 25.36
N ALA A 66 -23.81 32.62 26.09
CA ALA A 66 -22.66 31.90 25.60
C ALA A 66 -23.11 31.16 24.33
N LEU A 67 -22.61 31.61 23.17
CA LEU A 67 -22.70 30.84 21.94
C LEU A 67 -22.13 29.45 22.25
N PRO A 68 -22.81 28.36 21.88
CA PRO A 68 -22.27 27.04 22.10
C PRO A 68 -20.95 26.95 21.35
N THR A 69 -19.85 26.73 22.09
CA THR A 69 -18.57 26.33 21.53
C THR A 69 -18.85 25.11 20.65
N ARG A 70 -18.77 25.28 19.33
CA ARG A 70 -18.92 24.18 18.37
C ARG A 70 -17.89 23.14 18.76
N ALA A 71 -18.32 22.04 19.35
CA ALA A 71 -17.43 20.91 19.61
C ALA A 71 -16.78 20.57 18.27
N THR A 72 -15.46 20.67 18.20
CA THR A 72 -14.70 20.26 17.02
C THR A 72 -14.93 18.75 16.91
N GLN A 73 -15.89 18.34 16.09
CA GLN A 73 -16.18 16.94 15.86
C GLN A 73 -14.95 16.34 15.21
N THR A 74 -14.24 15.48 15.92
CA THR A 74 -13.07 14.79 15.37
C THR A 74 -13.55 13.89 14.25
N VAL A 75 -13.12 14.17 13.02
CA VAL A 75 -13.67 13.49 11.84
C VAL A 75 -13.26 12.01 11.78
N VAL A 76 -12.13 11.67 12.41
CA VAL A 76 -11.71 10.28 12.63
C VAL A 76 -11.59 10.02 14.15
N PRO A 77 -12.68 9.61 14.82
CA PRO A 77 -12.67 9.27 16.24
C PRO A 77 -11.66 8.18 16.60
N ALA A 78 -11.25 8.12 17.87
CA ALA A 78 -10.52 6.96 18.37
C ALA A 78 -11.44 5.71 18.34
N GLY A 79 -10.87 4.55 18.02
CA GLY A 79 -11.64 3.32 17.87
C GLY A 79 -10.99 2.33 16.91
N ARG A 80 -11.76 1.30 16.52
CA ARG A 80 -11.34 0.32 15.54
C ARG A 80 -11.90 0.63 14.17
N TYR A 81 -11.08 0.38 13.17
CA TYR A 81 -11.44 0.52 11.76
C TYR A 81 -10.97 -0.70 10.99
N ALA A 82 -11.61 -0.95 9.85
CA ALA A 82 -11.17 -1.94 8.89
C ALA A 82 -10.89 -1.25 7.55
N SER A 83 -9.92 -1.76 6.79
CA SER A 83 -9.74 -1.35 5.40
C SER A 83 -9.74 -2.53 4.44
N LEU A 84 -10.35 -2.36 3.28
CA LEU A 84 -10.15 -3.16 2.08
C LEU A 84 -9.22 -2.39 1.16
N GLN A 85 -8.08 -2.98 0.80
CA GLN A 85 -7.08 -2.37 -0.06
C GLN A 85 -6.90 -3.23 -1.30
N ARG A 86 -6.97 -2.62 -2.49
CA ARG A 86 -6.70 -3.26 -3.77
C ARG A 86 -5.49 -2.56 -4.38
N LEU A 87 -4.36 -3.24 -4.41
CA LEU A 87 -3.13 -2.73 -5.00
C LEU A 87 -2.96 -3.33 -6.40
N SER A 88 -2.97 -2.48 -7.42
CA SER A 88 -2.72 -2.88 -8.80
C SER A 88 -1.25 -2.66 -9.16
N THR A 89 -0.64 -3.70 -9.73
CA THR A 89 0.72 -3.70 -10.26
C THR A 89 0.73 -4.34 -11.65
N LEU A 90 1.80 -4.12 -12.40
CA LEU A 90 2.10 -4.80 -13.64
C LEU A 90 3.24 -5.80 -13.41
N MET A 91 3.12 -6.98 -13.99
CA MET A 91 4.15 -8.02 -13.97
C MET A 91 4.44 -8.47 -15.39
N THR A 92 5.72 -8.63 -15.73
CA THR A 92 6.12 -9.09 -17.06
C THR A 92 6.18 -10.61 -17.08
N LEU A 93 5.40 -11.26 -17.94
CA LEU A 93 5.40 -12.72 -18.07
C LEU A 93 6.46 -13.20 -19.07
N PRO A 94 7.42 -14.07 -18.67
CA PRO A 94 8.27 -14.78 -19.62
C PRO A 94 7.51 -15.90 -20.35
N PRO A 95 7.87 -16.25 -21.60
CA PRO A 95 8.87 -15.62 -22.46
C PRO A 95 8.28 -14.49 -23.34
N THR A 96 6.97 -14.24 -23.29
CA THR A 96 6.34 -13.29 -24.23
C THR A 96 6.74 -11.84 -23.96
N GLY A 97 7.19 -11.53 -22.74
CA GLY A 97 7.46 -10.16 -22.30
C GLY A 97 6.17 -9.35 -22.14
N SER A 98 5.01 -10.01 -22.11
CA SER A 98 3.72 -9.34 -21.96
C SER A 98 3.57 -8.83 -20.54
N ALA A 99 3.26 -7.55 -20.38
CA ALA A 99 2.83 -7.00 -19.10
C ALA A 99 1.39 -7.47 -18.81
N VAL A 100 1.19 -8.04 -17.64
CA VAL A 100 -0.13 -8.44 -17.13
C VAL A 100 -0.39 -7.67 -15.85
N GLU A 101 -1.61 -7.15 -15.73
CA GLU A 101 -2.06 -6.51 -14.51
C GLU A 101 -2.35 -7.56 -13.45
N THR A 102 -1.85 -7.31 -12.24
CA THR A 102 -2.06 -8.13 -11.05
C THR A 102 -2.68 -7.26 -9.97
N VAL A 103 -3.76 -7.73 -9.36
CA VAL A 103 -4.41 -7.02 -8.25
C VAL A 103 -4.26 -7.84 -6.99
N ASN A 104 -3.52 -7.29 -6.02
CA ASN A 104 -3.42 -7.85 -4.69
C ASN A 104 -4.46 -7.17 -3.78
N THR A 105 -5.38 -7.96 -3.24
CA THR A 105 -6.40 -7.50 -2.31
C THR A 105 -6.03 -7.90 -0.89
N SER A 106 -6.14 -6.95 0.04
CA SER A 106 -5.92 -7.22 1.46
C SER A 106 -6.99 -6.57 2.33
N ILE A 107 -7.29 -7.24 3.44
CA ILE A 107 -8.09 -6.68 4.54
C ILE A 107 -7.15 -6.42 5.71
N SER A 108 -7.29 -5.25 6.35
CA SER A 108 -6.51 -4.88 7.54
C SER A 108 -7.40 -4.36 8.65
N LEU A 109 -7.00 -4.65 9.89
CA LEU A 109 -7.55 -4.09 11.11
C LEU A 109 -6.68 -2.92 11.56
N HIS A 110 -7.32 -1.83 11.97
CA HIS A 110 -6.67 -0.61 12.41
C HIS A 110 -7.16 -0.21 13.79
N GLU A 111 -6.23 0.11 14.68
CA GLU A 111 -6.50 0.70 15.98
C GLU A 111 -6.10 2.16 15.96
N VAL A 112 -7.10 3.05 16.06
CA VAL A 112 -6.90 4.49 16.05
C VAL A 112 -6.95 5.04 17.47
N THR A 113 -5.92 5.79 17.84
CA THR A 113 -5.80 6.47 19.12
C THR A 113 -5.50 7.94 18.92
N HIS A 114 -5.93 8.78 19.86
CA HIS A 114 -5.59 10.20 19.86
C HIS A 114 -4.55 10.45 20.94
N VAL A 115 -3.38 10.96 20.54
CA VAL A 115 -2.32 11.34 21.46
C VAL A 115 -2.03 12.81 21.24
N SER A 116 -2.40 13.64 22.23
CA SER A 116 -2.38 15.10 22.11
C SER A 116 -3.30 15.59 20.95
N ASP A 117 -2.72 16.18 19.91
CA ASP A 117 -3.38 16.71 18.72
C ASP A 117 -3.25 15.80 17.48
N LYS A 118 -2.65 14.61 17.64
CA LYS A 118 -2.38 13.68 16.55
C LYS A 118 -3.28 12.45 16.60
N VAL A 119 -3.73 12.04 15.43
CA VAL A 119 -4.46 10.78 15.22
C VAL A 119 -3.45 9.72 14.83
N HIS A 120 -3.15 8.81 15.75
CA HIS A 120 -2.25 7.70 15.54
C HIS A 120 -3.02 6.45 15.15
N VAL A 121 -2.44 5.64 14.27
CA VAL A 121 -2.98 4.34 13.90
C VAL A 121 -1.92 3.27 14.05
N VAL A 122 -2.32 2.11 14.54
CA VAL A 122 -1.60 0.83 14.39
C VAL A 122 -2.41 -0.06 13.48
N SER A 123 -1.78 -0.62 12.44
CA SER A 123 -2.43 -1.47 11.44
C SER A 123 -1.84 -2.87 11.47
N THR A 124 -2.73 -3.85 11.33
CA THR A 124 -2.39 -5.28 11.20
C THR A 124 -3.10 -5.85 9.97
N THR A 125 -2.36 -6.56 9.12
CA THR A 125 -2.95 -7.25 7.96
C THR A 125 -3.68 -8.50 8.43
N CYS A 126 -4.95 -8.65 8.06
CA CYS A 126 -5.77 -9.79 8.46
C CYS A 126 -5.81 -10.89 7.40
N GLY A 127 -5.67 -10.53 6.12
CA GLY A 127 -5.68 -11.47 5.02
C GLY A 127 -5.29 -10.82 3.71
N MET A 128 -4.82 -11.64 2.78
CA MET A 128 -4.32 -11.22 1.48
C MET A 128 -4.62 -12.29 0.42
N TRP A 129 -5.08 -11.88 -0.75
CA TRP A 129 -5.34 -12.77 -1.89
C TRP A 129 -5.17 -12.00 -3.19
N GLN A 130 -5.06 -12.76 -4.28
CA GLN A 130 -5.09 -12.21 -5.62
C GLN A 130 -5.88 -13.13 -6.54
N PRO A 131 -6.54 -12.60 -7.58
CA PRO A 131 -7.14 -13.41 -8.62
C PRO A 131 -6.10 -14.31 -9.30
N GLU A 132 -6.57 -15.39 -9.92
CA GLU A 132 -5.74 -16.22 -10.78
C GLU A 132 -5.19 -15.40 -11.96
N ILE A 133 -3.90 -15.59 -12.26
CA ILE A 133 -3.22 -14.97 -13.39
C ILE A 133 -2.86 -16.06 -14.37
N THR A 134 -3.48 -16.07 -15.55
CA THR A 134 -3.14 -16.97 -16.67
C THR A 134 -3.10 -18.47 -16.29
N GLY A 135 -4.02 -18.95 -15.46
CA GLY A 135 -4.03 -20.36 -15.02
C GLY A 135 -3.12 -20.67 -13.82
N VAL A 136 -2.53 -19.65 -13.19
CA VAL A 136 -1.71 -19.77 -11.98
C VAL A 136 -2.37 -18.99 -10.85
N GLN A 137 -2.70 -19.69 -9.78
CA GLN A 137 -3.15 -19.12 -8.52
C GLN A 137 -1.96 -18.94 -7.60
N THR A 138 -1.76 -17.71 -7.13
CA THR A 138 -0.87 -17.45 -6.01
C THR A 138 -1.62 -17.64 -4.71
N VAL A 139 -1.05 -18.43 -3.81
CA VAL A 139 -1.63 -18.74 -2.50
C VAL A 139 -0.74 -18.11 -1.43
N PHE A 140 -1.32 -17.17 -0.69
CA PHE A 140 -0.72 -16.62 0.53
C PHE A 140 -1.23 -17.43 1.71
N SER A 141 -0.32 -18.14 2.40
CA SER A 141 -0.67 -18.89 3.60
C SER A 141 -1.00 -17.94 4.76
N GLN A 142 -1.62 -18.46 5.82
CA GLN A 142 -1.79 -17.66 7.04
C GLN A 142 -0.43 -17.29 7.65
N SER A 143 0.57 -18.18 7.60
CA SER A 143 1.92 -17.87 8.09
C SER A 143 2.57 -16.71 7.32
N PHE A 144 2.36 -16.64 6.00
CA PHE A 144 2.80 -15.50 5.20
C PHE A 144 2.12 -14.20 5.66
N VAL A 145 0.79 -14.23 5.88
CA VAL A 145 0.04 -13.05 6.32
C VAL A 145 0.47 -12.60 7.71
N ASP A 146 0.65 -13.54 8.63
CA ASP A 146 1.09 -13.29 10.01
C ASP A 146 2.53 -12.76 10.06
N ALA A 147 3.36 -13.10 9.07
CA ALA A 147 4.72 -12.60 8.93
C ALA A 147 4.80 -11.14 8.44
N ILE A 148 3.69 -10.57 7.94
CA ILE A 148 3.65 -9.15 7.56
C ILE A 148 3.68 -8.30 8.84
N PRO A 149 4.71 -7.46 9.05
CA PRO A 149 4.82 -6.66 10.25
C PRO A 149 3.60 -5.73 10.42
N SER A 150 3.11 -5.63 11.65
CA SER A 150 2.22 -4.52 12.00
C SER A 150 3.02 -3.21 11.94
N TRP A 151 2.35 -2.14 11.53
CA TRP A 151 2.98 -0.83 11.35
C TRP A 151 2.13 0.26 11.99
N SER A 152 2.76 1.40 12.29
CA SER A 152 2.07 2.54 12.86
C SER A 152 2.32 3.80 12.06
N SER A 153 1.31 4.66 11.93
CA SER A 153 1.43 5.93 11.23
C SER A 153 0.54 7.00 11.87
N THR A 154 0.53 8.19 11.27
CA THR A 154 -0.35 9.30 11.64
C THR A 154 -1.36 9.54 10.53
N ILE A 155 -2.60 9.83 10.92
CA ILE A 155 -3.65 10.29 10.02
C ILE A 155 -3.71 11.81 10.09
N HIS A 156 -3.61 12.46 8.93
CA HIS A 156 -3.89 13.86 8.73
C HIS A 156 -5.30 14.03 8.19
N VAL A 157 -6.03 14.98 8.77
CA VAL A 157 -7.37 15.34 8.32
C VAL A 157 -7.36 16.80 7.91
N GLY A 158 -7.78 17.06 6.68
CA GLY A 158 -7.86 18.39 6.09
C GLY A 158 -9.25 18.70 5.55
N THR A 159 -9.41 19.87 4.95
CA THR A 159 -10.62 20.24 4.21
C THR A 159 -10.20 20.78 2.85
N SER A 160 -10.83 20.29 1.78
CA SER A 160 -10.62 20.82 0.44
C SER A 160 -11.27 22.20 0.29
N ASP A 161 -10.90 22.95 -0.75
CA ASP A 161 -11.56 24.23 -1.07
C ASP A 161 -13.07 24.06 -1.34
N GLY A 162 -13.49 22.87 -1.75
CA GLY A 162 -14.90 22.49 -1.95
C GLY A 162 -15.64 22.09 -0.69
N GLY A 163 -14.96 22.01 0.47
CA GLY A 163 -15.54 21.63 1.75
C GLY A 163 -15.52 20.12 2.05
N ASP A 164 -14.93 19.30 1.17
CA ASP A 164 -14.77 17.86 1.44
C ASP A 164 -13.73 17.65 2.54
N VAL A 165 -13.98 16.69 3.43
CA VAL A 165 -12.97 16.32 4.42
C VAL A 165 -11.97 15.37 3.77
N LEU A 166 -10.70 15.75 3.79
CA LEU A 166 -9.60 14.98 3.25
C LEU A 166 -8.99 14.08 4.33
N PHE A 167 -8.66 12.86 3.95
CA PHE A 167 -7.99 11.86 4.76
C PHE A 167 -6.64 11.54 4.13
N GLU A 168 -5.57 11.63 4.90
CA GLU A 168 -4.24 11.18 4.49
C GLU A 168 -3.61 10.35 5.60
N LEU A 169 -3.23 9.13 5.26
CA LEU A 169 -2.40 8.27 6.08
C LEU A 169 -0.97 8.33 5.56
N VAL A 170 -0.06 8.85 6.39
CA VAL A 170 1.35 9.03 6.00
C VAL A 170 1.98 7.70 5.62
N THR A 171 2.68 7.69 4.48
CA THR A 171 3.37 6.52 3.95
C THR A 171 4.41 5.98 4.94
N GLN A 172 4.39 4.68 5.18
CA GLN A 172 5.40 3.96 5.97
C GLN A 172 6.08 2.88 5.14
N THR A 173 7.40 2.77 5.26
CA THR A 173 8.18 1.70 4.61
C THR A 173 8.25 0.48 5.52
N ILE A 174 7.86 -0.67 4.98
CA ILE A 174 7.80 -1.96 5.68
C ILE A 174 8.67 -2.93 4.88
N ILE A 175 9.57 -3.62 5.58
CA ILE A 175 10.38 -4.71 5.03
C ILE A 175 9.89 -6.01 5.64
N PHE A 176 9.77 -7.05 4.81
CA PHE A 176 9.50 -8.40 5.28
C PHE A 176 10.24 -9.44 4.44
N GLY A 177 10.66 -10.52 5.09
CA GLY A 177 11.64 -11.48 4.56
C GLY A 177 13.12 -11.05 4.74
N ALA A 178 13.38 -9.82 5.21
CA ALA A 178 14.73 -9.34 5.47
C ALA A 178 14.76 -8.30 6.61
N GLU A 179 15.95 -8.06 7.15
CA GLU A 179 16.25 -7.00 8.10
C GLU A 179 17.31 -6.07 7.50
N LEU A 180 16.93 -4.81 7.27
CA LEU A 180 17.79 -3.81 6.65
C LEU A 180 18.14 -2.72 7.65
N ALA A 181 19.40 -2.29 7.64
CA ALA A 181 19.85 -1.17 8.49
C ALA A 181 19.16 0.14 8.12
N ASP A 182 18.91 0.35 6.83
CA ASP A 182 18.10 1.44 6.30
C ASP A 182 16.97 0.85 5.43
N PRO A 183 15.76 0.68 5.99
CA PRO A 183 14.60 0.15 5.28
C PRO A 183 14.23 0.92 4.02
N GLU A 184 14.51 2.21 3.93
CA GLU A 184 14.10 3.05 2.79
C GLU A 184 15.08 2.93 1.62
N ASN A 185 16.39 2.98 1.92
CA ASN A 185 17.39 3.16 0.88
C ASN A 185 18.28 1.93 0.61
N SER A 186 18.38 0.98 1.54
CA SER A 186 19.23 -0.21 1.34
C SER A 186 18.68 -1.09 0.20
N PRO A 187 19.48 -1.70 -0.66
CA PRO A 187 18.95 -2.67 -1.62
C PRO A 187 18.34 -3.88 -0.89
N LEU A 188 17.31 -4.50 -1.50
CA LEU A 188 16.84 -5.82 -1.06
C LEU A 188 17.95 -6.86 -1.34
N PRO A 189 18.15 -7.86 -0.45
CA PRO A 189 19.11 -8.93 -0.71
C PRO A 189 18.69 -9.74 -1.94
N THR A 190 19.66 -10.13 -2.77
CA THR A 190 19.44 -10.91 -4.00
C THR A 190 19.69 -12.40 -3.84
N GLU A 191 20.37 -12.80 -2.76
CA GLU A 191 20.75 -14.18 -2.49
C GLU A 191 20.05 -14.71 -1.23
N ALA A 192 19.65 -15.98 -1.26
CA ALA A 192 18.99 -16.66 -0.15
C ALA A 192 19.82 -16.75 1.13
N ASP A 193 21.15 -16.85 1.02
CA ASP A 193 22.07 -16.99 2.15
C ASP A 193 22.60 -15.65 2.67
N ALA A 194 22.11 -14.53 2.14
CA ALA A 194 22.52 -13.21 2.58
C ALA A 194 22.18 -13.01 4.07
N PRO A 195 23.11 -12.44 4.87
CA PRO A 195 22.95 -12.35 6.32
C PRO A 195 21.80 -11.45 6.77
N GLN A 196 21.22 -10.66 5.87
CA GLN A 196 20.03 -9.84 6.11
C GLN A 196 18.72 -10.63 5.96
N VAL A 197 18.73 -11.78 5.27
CA VAL A 197 17.54 -12.59 5.02
C VAL A 197 17.06 -13.22 6.33
N ARG A 198 15.74 -13.29 6.48
CA ARG A 198 15.04 -13.86 7.64
C ARG A 198 13.94 -14.79 7.14
N ASP A 199 13.53 -15.72 8.00
CA ASP A 199 12.37 -16.60 7.82
C ASP A 199 11.28 -16.17 8.82
N PRO A 200 10.50 -15.12 8.53
CA PRO A 200 9.49 -14.62 9.46
C PRO A 200 8.19 -15.44 9.44
N ASP A 201 7.93 -16.25 8.41
CA ASP A 201 6.78 -17.17 8.33
C ASP A 201 7.06 -18.56 8.93
N GLY A 202 8.32 -18.84 9.30
CA GLY A 202 8.72 -19.96 10.15
C GLY A 202 8.63 -21.32 9.46
N ASP A 203 8.74 -21.35 8.13
CA ASP A 203 8.59 -22.56 7.33
C ASP A 203 9.94 -23.23 6.97
N GLY A 204 11.05 -22.63 7.38
CA GLY A 204 12.41 -23.09 7.16
C GLY A 204 13.04 -22.61 5.86
N ASN A 205 12.32 -21.82 5.05
CA ASN A 205 12.81 -21.27 3.79
C ASN A 205 13.31 -19.82 3.98
N PRO A 206 14.23 -19.34 3.12
CA PRO A 206 14.72 -17.96 3.19
C PRO A 206 13.64 -16.96 2.77
N GLY A 207 13.54 -15.81 3.42
CA GLY A 207 12.54 -14.80 3.07
C GLY A 207 11.14 -15.23 3.50
N VAL A 208 10.13 -14.82 2.74
CA VAL A 208 8.75 -15.31 2.89
C VAL A 208 8.36 -16.21 1.72
N THR A 209 7.56 -17.22 2.01
CA THR A 209 7.14 -18.21 1.01
C THR A 209 5.83 -17.84 0.33
N VAL A 210 5.87 -17.77 -0.99
CA VAL A 210 4.71 -17.59 -1.86
C VAL A 210 4.48 -18.88 -2.65
N LYS A 211 3.31 -19.48 -2.52
CA LYS A 211 2.99 -20.73 -3.22
C LYS A 211 2.27 -20.45 -4.54
N LEU A 212 2.68 -21.14 -5.59
CA LEU A 212 2.03 -21.15 -6.91
C LEU A 212 1.33 -22.48 -7.13
N VAL A 213 0.10 -22.44 -7.63
CA VAL A 213 -0.72 -23.62 -7.95
C VAL A 213 -1.39 -23.44 -9.30
N GLY A 214 -1.41 -24.49 -10.13
CA GLY A 214 -2.10 -24.48 -11.42
C GLY A 214 -1.25 -25.09 -12.53
N ILE A 215 -1.13 -24.39 -13.67
CA ILE A 215 -0.26 -24.83 -14.78
C ILE A 215 1.22 -24.89 -14.38
N ILE A 216 1.60 -24.08 -13.40
CA ILE A 216 2.91 -24.09 -12.72
C ILE A 216 2.64 -24.31 -11.24
N ASN A 217 3.40 -25.22 -10.63
CA ASN A 217 3.29 -25.53 -9.21
C ASN A 217 4.66 -25.39 -8.56
N GLY A 218 4.69 -24.82 -7.37
CA GLY A 218 5.92 -24.70 -6.59
C GLY A 218 5.85 -23.58 -5.57
N GLN A 219 7.00 -23.23 -5.02
CA GLN A 219 7.15 -22.19 -4.01
C GLN A 219 8.22 -21.22 -4.47
N MET A 220 7.99 -19.94 -4.21
CA MET A 220 8.94 -18.87 -4.41
C MET A 220 9.27 -18.26 -3.06
N TYR A 221 10.54 -17.92 -2.90
CA TYR A 221 11.10 -17.35 -1.70
C TYR A 221 11.46 -15.91 -2.00
N VAL A 222 10.78 -14.98 -1.36
CA VAL A 222 10.89 -13.56 -1.71
C VAL A 222 11.21 -12.71 -0.50
N VAL A 223 11.84 -11.57 -0.77
CA VAL A 223 11.93 -10.46 0.17
C VAL A 223 11.21 -9.27 -0.44
N GLN A 224 10.52 -8.51 0.39
CA GLN A 224 9.72 -7.39 -0.09
C GLN A 224 9.95 -6.12 0.71
N ARG A 225 9.90 -5.00 -0.01
CA ARG A 225 9.69 -3.67 0.53
C ARG A 225 8.33 -3.19 0.08
N ARG A 226 7.50 -2.78 1.03
CA ARG A 226 6.23 -2.14 0.76
C ARG A 226 6.22 -0.75 1.37
N SER A 227 5.72 0.23 0.65
CA SER A 227 5.29 1.49 1.25
C SER A 227 3.77 1.48 1.39
N SER A 228 3.25 1.89 2.55
CA SER A 228 1.83 1.85 2.89
C SER A 228 1.35 3.25 3.22
N GLY A 229 0.69 3.91 2.27
CA GLY A 229 0.06 5.22 2.42
C GLY A 229 -1.30 5.24 1.74
N MET A 230 -2.21 6.09 2.21
CA MET A 230 -3.57 6.21 1.70
C MET A 230 -3.97 7.68 1.64
N ALA A 231 -4.64 8.10 0.57
CA ALA A 231 -5.22 9.44 0.49
C ALA A 231 -6.59 9.40 -0.16
N GLY A 232 -7.54 10.14 0.41
CA GLY A 232 -8.92 10.10 -0.03
C GLY A 232 -9.81 11.12 0.66
N SER A 233 -11.12 10.93 0.54
CA SER A 233 -12.12 11.70 1.27
C SER A 233 -12.74 10.86 2.38
N VAL A 234 -13.17 11.52 3.44
CA VAL A 234 -13.88 10.89 4.56
C VAL A 234 -15.27 11.51 4.70
N ASN A 235 -16.29 10.66 4.83
CA ASN A 235 -17.63 11.07 5.17
C ASN A 235 -17.66 11.41 6.68
N PRO A 236 -17.91 12.67 7.07
CA PRO A 236 -17.81 13.10 8.47
C PRO A 236 -18.92 12.51 9.37
N THR A 237 -19.99 12.00 8.78
CA THR A 237 -21.11 11.39 9.52
C THR A 237 -20.85 9.91 9.77
N SER A 238 -20.40 9.17 8.77
CA SER A 238 -20.18 7.72 8.90
C SER A 238 -18.75 7.33 9.27
N GLY A 239 -17.77 8.23 9.13
CA GLY A 239 -16.35 7.93 9.30
C GLY A 239 -15.78 7.00 8.21
N ARG A 240 -16.57 6.72 7.16
CA ARG A 240 -16.13 5.95 5.99
C ARG A 240 -15.22 6.83 5.14
N ALA A 241 -14.05 6.31 4.77
CA ALA A 241 -13.13 6.97 3.85
C ALA A 241 -12.83 6.09 2.64
N GLU A 242 -12.64 6.72 1.48
CA GLU A 242 -12.34 6.05 0.23
C GLU A 242 -11.32 6.87 -0.56
N GLY A 243 -10.47 6.19 -1.32
CA GLY A 243 -9.49 6.86 -2.14
C GLY A 243 -8.43 5.94 -2.70
N GLN A 244 -7.21 6.45 -2.82
CA GLN A 244 -6.09 5.80 -3.48
C GLN A 244 -5.05 5.30 -2.49
N LEU A 245 -4.42 4.18 -2.84
CA LEU A 245 -3.18 3.74 -2.20
C LEU A 245 -2.02 4.54 -2.82
N LEU A 246 -1.23 5.19 -1.97
CA LEU A 246 -0.03 5.92 -2.37
C LEU A 246 1.21 5.01 -2.48
N GLY A 247 1.08 3.83 -1.89
CA GLY A 247 2.15 2.85 -1.70
C GLY A 247 2.72 2.23 -2.97
N GLU A 248 3.87 1.61 -2.81
CA GLU A 248 4.62 0.88 -3.82
C GLU A 248 5.09 -0.45 -3.23
N VAL A 249 5.32 -1.43 -4.10
CA VAL A 249 5.89 -2.72 -3.72
C VAL A 249 7.12 -2.95 -4.58
N GLN A 250 8.21 -3.32 -3.91
CA GLN A 250 9.40 -3.90 -4.51
C GLN A 250 9.52 -5.32 -4.00
N GLN A 251 9.82 -6.25 -4.90
CA GLN A 251 10.02 -7.65 -4.58
C GLN A 251 11.33 -8.12 -5.20
N GLN A 252 12.06 -8.93 -4.45
CA GLN A 252 13.20 -9.66 -4.96
C GLN A 252 12.97 -11.16 -4.74
N LEU A 253 13.02 -11.93 -5.83
CA LEU A 253 13.07 -13.39 -5.78
C LEU A 253 14.48 -13.81 -5.38
N ILE A 254 14.60 -14.56 -4.30
CA ILE A 254 15.89 -15.00 -3.72
C ILE A 254 16.07 -16.52 -3.74
N GLY A 255 14.99 -17.26 -4.05
CA GLY A 255 15.02 -18.71 -4.18
C GLY A 255 13.68 -19.27 -4.64
N ALA A 256 13.65 -20.56 -4.96
CA ALA A 256 12.42 -21.28 -5.28
C ALA A 256 12.58 -22.78 -5.05
N SER A 257 11.45 -23.49 -4.96
CA SER A 257 11.46 -24.95 -4.84
C SER A 257 11.90 -25.66 -6.12
N GLU A 258 11.65 -25.05 -7.28
CA GLU A 258 12.02 -25.58 -8.59
C GLU A 258 12.93 -24.58 -9.33
N PRO A 259 14.04 -25.01 -9.96
CA PRO A 259 14.99 -24.11 -10.63
C PRO A 259 14.38 -23.27 -11.76
N GLU A 260 13.36 -23.76 -12.44
CA GLU A 260 12.67 -23.05 -13.52
C GLU A 260 11.92 -21.82 -13.02
N LEU A 261 11.47 -21.82 -11.76
CA LEU A 261 10.79 -20.67 -11.16
C LEU A 261 11.75 -19.49 -10.94
N MET A 262 13.05 -19.74 -10.76
CA MET A 262 14.07 -18.68 -10.64
C MET A 262 14.25 -17.88 -11.93
N GLN A 263 13.75 -18.38 -13.06
CA GLN A 263 13.81 -17.69 -14.34
C GLN A 263 12.59 -16.77 -14.56
N LEU A 264 11.64 -16.77 -13.62
CA LEU A 264 10.48 -15.92 -13.67
C LEU A 264 10.83 -14.53 -13.11
N ASP A 265 10.98 -13.54 -13.99
CA ASP A 265 11.13 -12.13 -13.60
C ASP A 265 9.77 -11.56 -13.14
N LEU A 266 9.38 -11.91 -11.91
CA LEU A 266 8.07 -11.58 -11.32
C LEU A 266 8.15 -10.36 -10.40
N ALA A 267 9.12 -9.47 -10.60
CA ALA A 267 9.16 -8.21 -9.86
C ALA A 267 7.97 -7.32 -10.29
N PRO A 268 7.05 -6.99 -9.37
CA PRO A 268 5.91 -6.14 -9.71
C PRO A 268 6.39 -4.70 -9.90
N VAL A 269 5.81 -4.03 -10.89
CA VAL A 269 5.97 -2.58 -11.11
C VAL A 269 4.64 -1.90 -10.81
N LYS A 270 4.69 -0.71 -10.22
CA LYS A 270 3.48 0.09 -9.94
C LYS A 270 2.65 0.29 -11.21
N HIS A 271 1.34 0.12 -11.11
CA HIS A 271 0.45 0.46 -12.23
C HIS A 271 0.49 1.97 -12.52
N PRO A 272 0.61 2.41 -13.79
CA PRO A 272 0.78 3.83 -14.13
C PRO A 272 -0.48 4.68 -13.87
N ASP A 273 -1.66 4.08 -13.93
CA ASP A 273 -2.91 4.72 -13.49
C ASP A 273 -3.09 4.55 -11.97
N PRO A 274 -3.02 5.64 -11.18
CA PRO A 274 -3.15 5.59 -9.73
C PRO A 274 -4.57 5.18 -9.27
N ASN A 275 -5.59 5.35 -10.12
CA ASN A 275 -6.97 4.97 -9.78
C ASN A 275 -7.19 3.46 -9.74
N ARG A 276 -6.21 2.67 -10.18
CA ARG A 276 -6.26 1.21 -10.10
C ARG A 276 -5.88 0.68 -8.73
N SER A 277 -5.26 1.51 -7.88
CA SER A 277 -4.89 1.14 -6.52
C SER A 277 -5.75 1.90 -5.51
N THR A 278 -6.70 1.23 -4.89
CA THR A 278 -7.76 1.87 -4.09
C THR A 278 -7.86 1.33 -2.68
N PHE A 279 -8.47 2.11 -1.79
CA PHE A 279 -8.87 1.63 -0.48
C PHE A 279 -10.31 2.06 -0.14
N ILE A 280 -10.93 1.25 0.70
CA ILE A 280 -12.11 1.60 1.48
C ILE A 280 -11.74 1.42 2.93
N TRP A 281 -12.09 2.39 3.77
CA TRP A 281 -11.84 2.43 5.20
C TRP A 281 -13.16 2.70 5.92
N LEU A 282 -13.48 1.96 6.98
CA LEU A 282 -14.72 2.15 7.72
C LEU A 282 -14.56 1.84 9.21
N PRO A 283 -15.28 2.54 10.10
CA PRO A 283 -15.30 2.20 11.52
C PRO A 283 -15.97 0.84 11.74
N ILE A 284 -15.50 0.10 12.74
CA ILE A 284 -16.03 -1.21 13.12
C ILE A 284 -16.26 -1.28 14.62
N ASP A 285 -17.03 -2.29 15.05
CA ASP A 285 -17.24 -2.55 16.47
C ASP A 285 -15.91 -2.89 17.17
N ALA A 286 -15.74 -2.43 18.41
CA ALA A 286 -14.52 -2.63 19.19
C ALA A 286 -14.21 -4.11 19.46
N THR A 287 -15.20 -5.00 19.36
CA THR A 287 -15.04 -6.45 19.54
C THR A 287 -14.64 -7.18 18.26
N GLU A 288 -14.65 -6.52 17.10
CA GLU A 288 -14.25 -7.14 15.83
C GLU A 288 -12.77 -7.50 15.83
N THR A 289 -12.48 -8.67 15.26
CA THR A 289 -11.13 -9.24 15.15
C THR A 289 -10.78 -9.48 13.69
N CYS A 290 -9.51 -9.74 13.37
CA CYS A 290 -9.14 -10.18 12.03
C CYS A 290 -9.94 -11.40 11.57
N GLN A 291 -10.18 -12.38 12.45
CA GLN A 291 -11.02 -13.54 12.13
C GLN A 291 -12.45 -13.13 11.74
N SER A 292 -13.06 -12.19 12.48
CA SER A 292 -14.38 -11.64 12.15
C SER A 292 -14.38 -11.01 10.76
N LEU A 293 -13.40 -10.14 10.48
CA LEU A 293 -13.30 -9.44 9.20
C LEU A 293 -13.10 -10.42 8.03
N MET A 294 -12.26 -11.44 8.21
CA MET A 294 -12.03 -12.46 7.18
C MET A 294 -13.25 -13.34 6.93
N ASN A 295 -14.06 -13.64 7.95
CA ASN A 295 -15.31 -14.38 7.78
C ASN A 295 -16.37 -13.59 7.00
N GLN A 296 -16.36 -12.25 7.10
CA GLN A 296 -17.30 -11.38 6.41
C GLN A 296 -16.83 -11.01 4.98
N GLY A 297 -15.52 -10.92 4.78
CA GLY A 297 -14.89 -10.67 3.48
C GLY A 297 -15.18 -9.27 2.91
N GLU A 298 -15.06 -9.15 1.58
CA GLU A 298 -15.21 -7.89 0.85
C GLU A 298 -16.62 -7.29 0.97
N GLY A 299 -17.66 -8.12 1.11
CA GLY A 299 -19.06 -7.68 1.16
C GLY A 299 -19.36 -6.69 2.29
N ARG A 300 -18.58 -6.72 3.38
CA ARG A 300 -18.65 -5.71 4.46
C ARG A 300 -18.40 -4.29 3.94
N PHE A 301 -17.51 -4.15 2.96
CA PHE A 301 -17.06 -2.85 2.45
C PHE A 301 -17.97 -2.30 1.34
N GLU A 302 -18.74 -3.17 0.68
CA GLU A 302 -19.67 -2.81 -0.41
C GLU A 302 -21.05 -2.36 0.10
N ALA A 303 -21.50 -2.93 1.23
CA ALA A 303 -22.84 -2.71 1.77
C ALA A 303 -23.13 -1.27 2.28
N GLN A 304 -22.13 -0.39 2.30
CA GLN A 304 -22.25 0.99 2.80
C GLN A 304 -22.01 2.07 1.72
N GLY A 305 -21.87 1.68 0.45
CA GLY A 305 -21.62 2.59 -0.68
C GLY A 305 -22.85 2.89 -1.56
N SER A 306 -24.04 2.42 -1.18
CA SER A 306 -25.24 2.47 -2.02
C SER A 306 -26.35 3.42 -1.54
N GLU A 307 -26.04 4.39 -0.67
CA GLU A 307 -26.99 5.48 -0.44
C GLU A 307 -26.83 6.50 -1.59
N PRO A 308 -27.80 6.62 -2.52
CA PRO A 308 -27.73 7.65 -3.55
C PRO A 308 -27.77 9.00 -2.86
N ALA A 309 -26.90 9.92 -3.30
CA ALA A 309 -27.01 11.33 -2.91
C ALA A 309 -28.45 11.82 -3.20
N PRO A 310 -29.09 12.56 -2.28
CA PRO A 310 -30.41 13.13 -2.51
C PRO A 310 -30.42 14.14 -3.67
#